data_AF-A0A6P0XWZ5-F1
#
_entry.id   AF-A0A6P0XWZ5-F1
#
_cell.length_a   1.000
_cell.length_b   1.000
_cell.length_c   1.000
_cell.angle_alpha   90.00
_cell.angle_beta   90.00
_cell.angle_gamma   90.00
#
_symmetry.space_group_name_H-M   'P 1'
#
loop_
_entity.id
_entity.type
_entity.pdbx_description
1 polymer ?
#
loop_
_entity_poly.entity_id
_entity_poly.type
_entity_poly.pdbx_seq_one_letter_code
_entity_poly.pdbx_strand_id
1 'polypeptide(L)'
;MNNYEYYLGGSLPLHATTYVKRQADEDLYQGLKNGYFCYVLNSRQMGKSSLRIKTIQRLQQDNIACVTIDMTEIGTDDITSSEWYASIIDTILTGLNLDDDFDIDELWDADSKLSNVKRFSKFIGEILLPSIYQNIVIFIDEIDSTLSLPFNIDDFFAVIRSFYNKRDNNSDYQRLTFAMIGVATPADLIKDK
;
A
#
# COMPACT_ATOMS: atom_id res chain seq x y z
N MET A 1 -6.31 -35.73 15.41
CA MET A 1 -5.65 -35.91 14.11
C MET A 1 -5.05 -34.56 13.73
N ASN A 2 -3.72 -34.43 13.72
CA ASN A 2 -3.07 -33.21 13.25
C ASN A 2 -3.18 -33.18 11.73
N ASN A 3 -4.09 -32.35 11.19
CA ASN A 3 -4.11 -32.02 9.77
C ASN A 3 -2.90 -31.12 9.47
N TYR A 4 -1.76 -31.76 9.16
CA TYR A 4 -0.64 -31.08 8.52
C TYR A 4 -0.95 -30.94 7.03
N GLU A 5 -1.51 -29.79 6.64
CA GLU A 5 -1.63 -29.42 5.23
C GLU A 5 -0.31 -28.79 4.75
N TYR A 6 0.25 -29.38 3.70
CA TYR A 6 1.45 -28.89 3.04
C TYR A 6 1.03 -28.00 1.87
N TYR A 7 1.28 -26.69 1.98
CA TYR A 7 0.93 -25.73 0.94
C TYR A 7 2.12 -25.53 -0.01
N LEU A 8 1.94 -25.90 -1.28
CA LEU A 8 2.91 -25.70 -2.37
C LEU A 8 2.56 -24.43 -3.14
N GLY A 9 3.34 -23.36 -2.93
CA GLY A 9 3.18 -22.08 -3.61
C GLY A 9 2.11 -21.16 -3.01
N GLY A 10 2.22 -19.86 -3.29
CA GLY A 10 1.30 -18.83 -2.80
C GLY A 10 1.53 -18.41 -1.34
N SER A 11 0.62 -17.58 -0.82
CA SER A 11 0.63 -17.15 0.59
C SER A 11 0.08 -18.24 1.50
N LEU A 12 0.78 -18.55 2.59
CA LEU A 12 0.25 -19.39 3.66
C LEU A 12 -0.99 -18.74 4.32
N PRO A 13 -2.06 -19.52 4.55
CA PRO A 13 -3.21 -19.07 5.33
C PRO A 13 -2.81 -18.55 6.72
N LEU A 14 -3.60 -17.63 7.27
CA LEU A 14 -3.36 -17.03 8.58
C LEU A 14 -3.13 -18.07 9.69
N HIS A 15 -3.90 -19.18 9.63
CA HIS A 15 -3.87 -20.26 10.61
C HIS A 15 -2.96 -21.44 10.23
N ALA A 16 -2.15 -21.32 9.18
CA ALA A 16 -1.25 -22.39 8.77
C ALA A 16 -0.24 -22.71 9.89
N THR A 17 -0.29 -23.94 10.40
CA THR A 17 0.60 -24.45 11.46
C THR A 17 2.04 -24.61 10.99
N THR A 18 2.27 -24.53 9.69
CA THR A 18 3.58 -24.65 9.02
C THR A 18 4.33 -23.31 8.88
N TYR A 19 3.71 -22.18 9.27
CA TYR A 19 4.39 -20.89 9.22
C TYR A 19 5.41 -20.72 10.35
N VAL A 20 6.66 -20.47 9.99
CA VAL A 20 7.72 -20.13 10.94
C VAL A 20 7.86 -18.61 11.03
N LYS A 21 7.59 -18.04 12.22
CA LYS A 21 7.76 -16.60 12.49
C LYS A 21 9.22 -16.20 12.31
N ARG A 22 9.48 -15.12 11.58
CA ARG A 22 10.81 -14.56 11.33
C ARG A 22 10.97 -13.26 12.11
N GLN A 23 12.20 -12.76 12.22
CA GLN A 23 12.47 -11.44 12.82
C GLN A 23 11.74 -10.32 12.06
N ALA A 24 11.69 -10.43 10.73
CA ALA A 24 10.98 -9.48 9.87
C ALA A 24 9.48 -9.32 10.19
N ASP A 25 8.82 -10.36 10.73
CA ASP A 25 7.42 -10.27 11.19
C ASP A 25 7.24 -9.28 12.34
N GLU A 26 8.20 -9.23 13.25
CA GLU A 26 8.15 -8.30 14.37
C GLU A 26 8.63 -6.91 13.96
N ASP A 27 9.71 -6.84 13.18
CA ASP A 27 10.28 -5.57 12.72
C ASP A 27 9.27 -4.78 11.87
N LEU A 28 8.58 -5.45 10.94
CA LEU A 28 7.57 -4.80 10.10
C LEU A 28 6.36 -4.32 10.92
N TYR A 29 5.85 -5.16 11.81
CA TYR A 29 4.70 -4.81 12.65
C TYR A 29 5.03 -3.64 13.59
N GLN A 30 6.14 -3.70 14.33
CA GLN A 30 6.56 -2.60 15.22
C GLN A 30 6.90 -1.35 14.41
N GLY A 31 7.55 -1.51 13.26
CA GLY A 31 7.84 -0.44 12.33
C GLY A 31 6.60 0.36 11.97
N LEU A 32 5.60 -0.33 11.42
CA LEU A 32 4.35 0.26 10.97
C LEU A 32 3.50 0.80 12.12
N LYS A 33 3.45 0.11 13.27
CA LYS A 33 2.73 0.58 14.46
C LYS A 33 3.29 1.90 15.02
N ASN A 34 4.60 2.09 14.93
CA ASN A 34 5.26 3.34 15.32
C ASN A 34 5.26 4.40 14.20
N GLY A 35 4.57 4.12 13.10
CA GLY A 35 4.44 5.03 11.96
C GLY A 35 5.66 5.11 11.06
N TYR A 36 6.64 4.20 11.17
CA TYR A 36 7.81 4.23 10.30
C TYR A 36 7.45 3.82 8.88
N PHE A 37 8.05 4.51 7.91
CA PHE A 37 7.97 4.14 6.51
C PHE A 37 8.79 2.87 6.26
N CYS A 38 8.13 1.75 5.93
CA CYS A 38 8.78 0.45 5.86
C CYS A 38 8.98 -0.04 4.42
N TYR A 39 10.09 -0.72 4.17
CA TYR A 39 10.39 -1.37 2.90
C TYR A 39 10.63 -2.87 3.11
N VAL A 40 9.94 -3.72 2.33
CA VAL A 40 10.12 -5.16 2.31
C VAL A 40 10.55 -5.57 0.90
N LEU A 41 11.86 -5.53 0.66
CA LEU A 41 12.46 -5.83 -0.63
C LEU A 41 13.09 -7.22 -0.56
N ASN A 42 12.47 -8.20 -1.20
CA ASN A 42 13.00 -9.57 -1.22
C ASN A 42 12.66 -10.28 -2.53
N SER A 43 13.38 -11.37 -2.85
CA SER A 43 13.15 -12.18 -4.05
C SER A 43 11.73 -12.80 -4.10
N ARG A 44 11.28 -13.19 -5.29
CA ARG A 44 9.95 -13.79 -5.51
C ARG A 44 9.78 -15.06 -4.67
N GLN A 45 8.55 -15.32 -4.21
CA GLN A 45 8.16 -16.56 -3.52
C GLN A 45 8.80 -16.83 -2.13
N MET A 46 9.40 -15.83 -1.46
CA MET A 46 9.94 -16.00 -0.09
C MET A 46 8.92 -15.75 1.05
N GLY A 47 7.62 -15.71 0.75
CA GLY A 47 6.57 -15.51 1.75
C GLY A 47 6.32 -14.05 2.16
N LYS A 48 6.57 -13.08 1.26
CA LYS A 48 6.23 -11.66 1.45
C LYS A 48 4.74 -11.46 1.70
N SER A 49 3.89 -12.12 0.91
CA SER A 49 2.44 -12.06 1.05
C SER A 49 1.98 -12.59 2.41
N SER A 50 2.57 -13.70 2.90
CA SER A 50 2.27 -14.22 4.24
C SER A 50 2.72 -13.27 5.35
N LEU A 51 3.89 -12.63 5.20
CA LEU A 51 4.36 -11.59 6.13
C LEU A 51 3.36 -10.42 6.16
N ARG A 52 2.96 -9.90 4.99
CA ARG A 52 1.97 -8.81 4.88
C ARG A 52 0.65 -9.18 5.54
N ILE A 53 0.05 -10.30 5.15
CA ILE A 53 -1.29 -10.72 5.62
C ILE A 53 -1.29 -10.86 7.16
N LYS A 54 -0.24 -11.47 7.74
CA LYS A 54 -0.12 -11.61 9.20
C LYS A 54 0.10 -10.27 9.89
N THR A 55 0.90 -9.37 9.29
CA THR A 55 1.09 -8.03 9.84
C THR A 55 -0.20 -7.22 9.81
N ILE A 56 -0.95 -7.24 8.70
CA ILE A 56 -2.26 -6.58 8.59
C ILE A 56 -3.20 -7.08 9.68
N GLN A 57 -3.30 -8.40 9.88
CA GLN A 57 -4.16 -8.96 10.92
C GLN A 57 -3.79 -8.43 12.32
N ARG A 58 -2.48 -8.37 12.64
CA ARG A 58 -2.00 -7.83 13.92
C ARG A 58 -2.27 -6.33 14.07
N LEU A 59 -2.10 -5.55 13.01
CA LEU A 59 -2.38 -4.11 13.03
C LEU A 59 -3.89 -3.83 13.21
N GLN A 60 -4.74 -4.58 12.52
CA GLN A 60 -6.20 -4.47 12.66
C GLN A 60 -6.67 -4.84 14.07
N GLN A 61 -6.05 -5.83 14.72
CA GLN A 61 -6.29 -6.15 16.13
C GLN A 61 -5.93 -4.99 17.08
N ASP A 62 -5.02 -4.11 16.67
CA ASP A 62 -4.67 -2.88 17.38
C ASP A 62 -5.49 -1.66 16.92
N ASN A 63 -6.61 -1.88 16.23
CA ASN A 63 -7.51 -0.85 15.71
C ASN A 63 -6.83 0.11 14.71
N ILE A 64 -5.92 -0.42 13.89
CA ILE A 64 -5.27 0.30 12.79
C ILE A 64 -5.95 -0.09 11.48
N ALA A 65 -6.44 0.91 10.75
CA ALA A 65 -7.04 0.74 9.44
C ALA A 65 -5.96 0.35 8.42
N CYS A 66 -6.18 -0.72 7.67
CA CYS A 66 -5.18 -1.26 6.74
C CYS A 66 -5.81 -1.52 5.38
N VAL A 67 -5.12 -1.12 4.32
CA VAL A 67 -5.49 -1.44 2.94
C VAL A 67 -4.25 -1.88 2.16
N THR A 68 -4.43 -2.81 1.22
CA THR A 68 -3.36 -3.24 0.29
C THR A 68 -3.73 -2.81 -1.11
N ILE A 69 -2.76 -2.23 -1.80
CA ILE A 69 -2.81 -1.90 -3.22
C ILE A 69 -1.85 -2.86 -3.92
N ASP A 70 -2.38 -3.80 -4.68
CA ASP A 70 -1.57 -4.70 -5.50
C ASP A 70 -1.32 -4.06 -6.86
N MET A 71 -0.07 -3.68 -7.12
CA MET A 71 0.30 -3.00 -8.36
C MET A 71 0.19 -3.91 -9.59
N THR A 72 0.08 -5.23 -9.43
CA THR A 72 -0.18 -6.16 -10.55
C THR A 72 -1.65 -6.21 -10.94
N GLU A 73 -2.57 -5.93 -10.01
CA GLU A 73 -4.02 -5.90 -10.29
C GLU A 73 -4.43 -4.59 -10.98
N ILE A 74 -3.69 -3.51 -10.72
CA ILE A 74 -3.94 -2.18 -11.30
C ILE A 74 -3.24 -2.01 -12.67
N GLY A 75 -2.12 -2.67 -12.89
CA GLY A 75 -1.29 -2.50 -14.09
C GLY A 75 -1.57 -3.53 -15.18
N THR A 76 -2.20 -3.11 -16.27
CA THR A 76 -2.21 -3.82 -17.57
C THR A 76 -1.40 -3.02 -18.60
N ASP A 77 -0.94 -3.66 -19.68
CA ASP A 77 -0.05 -3.05 -20.67
C ASP A 77 -0.64 -1.78 -21.36
N ASP A 78 -1.97 -1.62 -21.35
CA ASP A 78 -2.69 -0.56 -22.05
C ASP A 78 -3.31 0.51 -21.13
N ILE A 79 -3.04 0.49 -19.82
CA ILE A 79 -3.63 1.45 -18.88
C ILE A 79 -3.02 2.85 -19.02
N THR A 80 -3.84 3.89 -18.96
CA THR A 80 -3.36 5.27 -18.89
C THR A 80 -2.96 5.67 -17.47
N SER A 81 -2.09 6.67 -17.33
CA SER A 81 -1.74 7.22 -16.01
C SER A 81 -2.98 7.69 -15.23
N SER A 82 -3.98 8.26 -15.90
CA SER A 82 -5.20 8.73 -15.24
C SER A 82 -5.98 7.56 -14.62
N GLU A 83 -6.26 6.53 -15.41
CA GLU A 83 -6.95 5.33 -14.94
C GLU A 83 -6.18 4.65 -13.81
N TRP A 84 -4.85 4.57 -13.93
CA TRP A 84 -4.00 3.96 -12.91
C TRP A 84 -4.13 4.65 -11.54
N TYR A 85 -4.10 5.99 -11.50
CA TYR A 85 -4.31 6.72 -10.23
C TYR A 85 -5.76 6.62 -9.73
N ALA A 86 -6.75 6.60 -10.63
CA ALA A 86 -8.15 6.42 -10.25
C ALA A 86 -8.37 5.06 -9.59
N SER A 87 -7.85 3.97 -10.18
CA SER A 87 -7.89 2.61 -9.62
C SER A 87 -7.20 2.51 -8.26
N ILE A 88 -6.12 3.26 -8.03
CA ILE A 88 -5.48 3.32 -6.70
C ILE A 88 -6.43 3.94 -5.66
N ILE A 89 -7.08 5.04 -6.00
CA ILE A 89 -8.03 5.71 -5.08
C ILE A 89 -9.22 4.79 -4.81
N ASP A 90 -9.79 4.18 -5.85
CA ASP A 90 -10.87 3.22 -5.77
C ASP A 90 -10.52 2.05 -4.83
N THR A 91 -9.33 1.46 -5.01
CA THR A 91 -8.83 0.40 -4.13
C THR A 91 -8.75 0.85 -2.67
N ILE A 92 -8.36 2.10 -2.41
CA ILE A 92 -8.31 2.66 -1.04
C ILE A 92 -9.73 2.86 -0.49
N LEU A 93 -10.65 3.38 -1.29
CA LEU A 93 -12.04 3.60 -0.89
C LEU A 93 -12.70 2.28 -0.48
N THR A 94 -12.73 1.30 -1.39
CA THR A 94 -13.32 -0.02 -1.12
C THR A 94 -12.59 -0.73 0.01
N GLY A 95 -11.25 -0.73 0.00
CA GLY A 95 -10.45 -1.42 1.02
C GLY A 95 -10.62 -0.87 2.44
N LEU A 96 -11.12 0.36 2.57
CA LEU A 96 -11.39 1.01 3.86
C LEU A 96 -12.89 1.23 4.11
N ASN A 97 -13.77 0.68 3.26
CA ASN A 97 -15.23 0.81 3.31
C ASN A 97 -15.70 2.28 3.31
N LEU A 98 -15.17 3.06 2.37
CA LEU A 98 -15.54 4.47 2.13
C LEU A 98 -16.31 4.65 0.81
N ASP A 99 -16.49 3.58 0.05
CA ASP A 99 -17.16 3.54 -1.26
C ASP A 99 -18.68 3.77 -1.18
N ASP A 100 -19.29 3.60 -0.01
CA ASP A 100 -20.70 3.99 0.23
C ASP A 100 -20.88 5.52 0.33
N ASP A 101 -19.84 6.24 0.76
CA ASP A 101 -19.88 7.70 1.02
C ASP A 101 -19.27 8.51 -0.12
N PHE A 102 -18.39 7.90 -0.93
CA PHE A 102 -17.60 8.59 -1.94
C PHE A 102 -17.57 7.78 -3.25
N ASP A 103 -18.09 8.38 -4.32
CA ASP A 103 -18.04 7.82 -5.66
C ASP A 103 -16.73 8.21 -6.39
N ILE A 104 -16.02 7.22 -6.93
CA ILE A 104 -14.73 7.43 -7.60
C ILE A 104 -14.86 8.29 -8.86
N ASP A 105 -15.91 8.10 -9.66
CA ASP A 105 -16.10 8.83 -10.91
C ASP A 105 -16.35 10.31 -10.61
N GLU A 106 -17.21 10.61 -9.63
CA GLU A 106 -17.47 11.97 -9.17
C GLU A 106 -16.19 12.65 -8.64
N LEU A 107 -15.43 11.95 -7.79
CA LEU A 107 -14.19 12.48 -7.23
C LEU A 107 -13.12 12.73 -8.28
N TRP A 108 -12.98 11.80 -9.24
CA TRP A 108 -11.93 11.87 -10.24
C TRP A 108 -12.22 12.96 -11.27
N ASP A 109 -13.48 13.16 -11.66
CA ASP A 109 -13.90 14.14 -12.66
C ASP A 109 -13.97 15.58 -12.11
N ALA A 110 -14.31 15.76 -10.83
CA ALA A 110 -14.43 17.07 -10.18
C ALA A 110 -13.14 17.90 -10.32
N ASP A 111 -11.98 17.25 -10.33
CA ASP A 111 -10.67 17.87 -10.43
C ASP A 111 -9.95 17.58 -11.76
N SER A 112 -10.72 17.39 -12.85
CA SER A 112 -10.21 17.07 -14.20
C SER A 112 -9.08 17.98 -14.73
N LYS A 113 -8.91 19.19 -14.17
CA LYS A 113 -7.83 20.14 -14.51
C LYS A 113 -6.54 19.95 -13.72
N LEU A 114 -6.57 19.19 -12.62
CA LEU A 114 -5.41 18.88 -11.81
C LEU A 114 -4.64 17.69 -12.38
N SER A 115 -3.34 17.66 -12.13
CA SER A 115 -2.51 16.47 -12.41
C SER A 115 -2.94 15.29 -11.55
N ASN A 116 -2.74 14.07 -12.04
CA ASN A 116 -3.14 12.83 -11.36
C ASN A 116 -2.55 12.75 -9.94
N VAL A 117 -1.27 13.09 -9.78
CA VAL A 117 -0.60 13.14 -8.48
C VAL A 117 -1.24 14.16 -7.52
N LYS A 118 -1.74 15.28 -8.04
CA LYS A 118 -2.40 16.31 -7.22
C LYS A 118 -3.80 15.86 -6.79
N ARG A 119 -4.55 15.18 -7.67
CA ARG A 119 -5.83 14.54 -7.30
C ARG A 119 -5.63 13.52 -6.20
N PHE A 120 -4.64 12.63 -6.34
CA PHE A 120 -4.29 11.68 -5.29
C PHE A 120 -3.91 12.36 -3.98
N SER A 121 -3.06 13.40 -4.01
CA SER A 121 -2.73 14.16 -2.79
C SER A 121 -3.95 14.83 -2.15
N LYS A 122 -4.92 15.26 -2.96
CA LYS A 122 -6.15 15.90 -2.48
C LYS A 122 -7.05 14.87 -1.82
N PHE A 123 -7.28 13.73 -2.48
CA PHE A 123 -7.99 12.59 -1.90
C PHE A 123 -7.43 12.18 -0.54
N ILE A 124 -6.11 12.00 -0.42
CA ILE A 124 -5.49 11.64 0.86
C ILE A 124 -5.77 12.69 1.94
N GLY A 125 -5.59 13.97 1.62
CA GLY A 125 -5.67 15.06 2.59
C GLY A 125 -7.07 15.51 2.97
N GLU A 126 -8.00 15.49 2.01
CA GLU A 126 -9.33 16.10 2.13
C GLU A 126 -10.44 15.06 2.29
N ILE A 127 -10.18 13.79 1.98
CA ILE A 127 -11.17 12.71 2.04
C ILE A 127 -10.69 11.62 3.00
N LEU A 128 -9.57 10.96 2.71
CA LEU A 128 -9.13 9.80 3.50
C LEU A 128 -8.83 10.17 4.96
N LEU A 129 -7.99 11.18 5.19
CA LEU A 129 -7.55 11.57 6.53
C LEU A 129 -8.70 12.10 7.42
N PRO A 130 -9.65 12.90 6.90
CA PRO A 130 -10.83 13.31 7.66
C PRO A 130 -11.84 12.18 7.93
N SER A 131 -11.99 11.22 7.01
CA SER A 131 -12.99 10.13 7.14
C SER A 131 -12.58 9.04 8.12
N ILE A 132 -11.27 8.87 8.37
CA ILE A 132 -10.76 7.82 9.25
C ILE A 132 -9.96 8.46 10.38
N TYR A 133 -10.40 8.27 11.63
CA TYR A 133 -9.72 8.81 12.81
C TYR A 133 -8.61 7.90 13.36
N GLN A 134 -8.62 6.62 13.01
CA GLN A 134 -7.60 5.66 13.40
C GLN A 134 -6.26 5.95 12.72
N ASN A 135 -5.20 5.26 13.15
CA ASN A 135 -3.99 5.13 12.35
C ASN A 135 -4.32 4.33 11.08
N ILE A 136 -3.71 4.72 9.97
CA ILE A 136 -3.92 4.15 8.65
C ILE A 136 -2.59 3.62 8.14
N VAL A 137 -2.57 2.37 7.67
CA VAL A 137 -1.43 1.79 6.97
C VAL A 137 -1.85 1.38 5.57
N ILE A 138 -1.21 1.98 4.57
CA ILE A 138 -1.39 1.63 3.16
C ILE A 138 -0.21 0.78 2.72
N PHE A 139 -0.47 -0.48 2.39
CA PHE A 139 0.50 -1.40 1.83
C PHE A 139 0.49 -1.26 0.31
N ILE A 140 1.64 -1.01 -0.29
CA ILE A 140 1.82 -1.00 -1.73
C ILE A 140 2.64 -2.25 -2.06
N ASP A 141 1.98 -3.22 -2.69
CA ASP A 141 2.55 -4.53 -2.99
C ASP A 141 2.96 -4.65 -4.47
N GLU A 142 3.88 -5.59 -4.71
CA GLU A 142 4.46 -5.87 -6.02
C GLU A 142 4.94 -4.60 -6.75
N ILE A 143 5.62 -3.69 -6.03
CA ILE A 143 6.12 -2.43 -6.62
C ILE A 143 7.01 -2.63 -7.86
N ASP A 144 7.60 -3.80 -8.07
CA ASP A 144 8.36 -4.11 -9.30
C ASP A 144 7.50 -4.15 -10.55
N SER A 145 6.20 -4.43 -10.46
CA SER A 145 5.29 -4.39 -11.61
C SER A 145 5.19 -2.99 -12.21
N THR A 146 5.46 -1.96 -11.41
CA THR A 146 5.41 -0.58 -11.90
C THR A 146 6.51 -0.26 -12.92
N LEU A 147 7.58 -1.07 -12.99
CA LEU A 147 8.66 -0.91 -13.96
C LEU A 147 8.21 -1.19 -15.40
N SER A 148 7.12 -1.92 -15.61
CA SER A 148 6.56 -2.21 -16.93
C SER A 148 5.49 -1.22 -17.40
N LEU A 149 5.12 -0.23 -16.58
CA LEU A 149 4.10 0.74 -16.95
C LEU A 149 4.58 1.64 -18.11
N PRO A 150 3.67 2.04 -19.03
CA PRO A 150 4.03 2.84 -20.20
C PRO A 150 4.27 4.33 -19.88
N PHE A 151 4.27 4.72 -18.60
CA PHE A 151 4.45 6.10 -18.13
C PHE A 151 5.34 6.17 -16.87
N ASN A 152 5.85 7.37 -16.59
CA ASN A 152 6.69 7.62 -15.42
C ASN A 152 5.82 7.70 -14.14
N ILE A 153 6.26 7.01 -13.08
CA ILE A 153 5.58 6.96 -11.78
C ILE A 153 6.42 7.53 -10.62
N ASP A 154 7.54 8.20 -10.89
CA ASP A 154 8.40 8.82 -9.88
C ASP A 154 7.60 9.82 -9.03
N ASP A 155 6.68 10.55 -9.64
CA ASP A 155 5.79 11.50 -8.97
C ASP A 155 4.87 10.82 -7.94
N PHE A 156 4.47 9.57 -8.17
CA PHE A 156 3.69 8.78 -7.21
C PHE A 156 4.51 8.48 -5.94
N PHE A 157 5.74 7.99 -6.10
CA PHE A 157 6.61 7.74 -4.95
C PHE A 157 7.04 9.04 -4.26
N ALA A 158 7.27 10.11 -5.03
CA ALA A 158 7.58 11.42 -4.49
C ALA A 158 6.45 11.97 -3.63
N VAL A 159 5.19 11.87 -4.07
CA VAL A 159 4.05 12.36 -3.27
C VAL A 159 3.85 11.53 -2.01
N ILE A 160 4.05 10.21 -2.07
CA ILE A 160 3.98 9.35 -0.88
C ILE A 160 5.04 9.76 0.15
N ARG A 161 6.28 9.99 -0.27
CA ARG A 161 7.33 10.51 0.63
C ARG A 161 6.97 11.90 1.16
N SER A 162 6.32 12.73 0.35
CA SER A 162 5.87 14.07 0.80
C SER A 162 4.87 13.99 1.95
N PHE A 163 4.00 12.97 2.00
CA PHE A 163 3.06 12.78 3.11
C PHE A 163 3.78 12.52 4.43
N TYR A 164 4.89 11.77 4.40
CA TYR A 164 5.73 11.57 5.57
C TYR A 164 6.34 12.88 6.06
N ASN A 165 6.82 13.75 5.15
CA ASN A 165 7.39 15.05 5.51
C ASN A 165 6.35 16.03 6.06
N LYS A 166 5.06 15.89 5.69
CA LYS A 166 3.97 16.75 6.21
C LYS A 166 3.69 16.53 7.70
N ARG A 167 4.14 15.41 8.27
CA ARG A 167 3.93 15.03 9.68
C ARG A 167 4.46 16.05 10.69
N ASP A 168 5.51 16.78 10.33
CA ASP A 168 6.12 17.80 11.18
C ASP A 168 5.18 18.98 11.43
N ASN A 169 4.27 19.26 10.48
CA ASN A 169 3.42 20.45 10.49
C ASN A 169 1.92 20.11 10.50
N ASN A 170 1.55 18.83 10.36
CA ASN A 170 0.17 18.40 10.35
C ASN A 170 0.03 17.02 11.03
N SER A 171 -0.68 17.01 12.16
CA SER A 171 -0.90 15.83 12.99
C SER A 171 -1.72 14.73 12.30
N ASP A 172 -2.58 15.07 11.33
CA ASP A 172 -3.35 14.06 10.60
C ASP A 172 -2.44 13.14 9.79
N TYR A 173 -1.38 13.69 9.19
CA TYR A 173 -0.41 12.90 8.45
C TYR A 173 0.43 11.99 9.34
N GLN A 174 0.51 12.24 10.66
CA GLN A 174 1.20 11.33 11.61
C GLN A 174 0.48 9.99 11.72
N ARG A 175 -0.83 9.96 11.45
CA ARG A 175 -1.65 8.75 11.44
C ARG A 175 -1.51 7.94 10.17
N LEU A 176 -1.04 8.53 9.06
CA LEU A 176 -0.93 7.87 7.76
C LEU A 176 0.46 7.29 7.52
N THR A 177 0.59 5.98 7.41
CA THR A 177 1.84 5.26 7.19
C THR A 177 1.78 4.40 5.92
N PHE A 178 2.92 4.24 5.26
CA PHE A 178 3.03 3.40 4.06
C PHE A 178 4.04 2.27 4.27
N ALA A 179 3.76 1.13 3.66
CA ALA A 179 4.68 0.01 3.52
C ALA A 179 4.87 -0.30 2.03
N MET A 180 6.12 -0.34 1.56
CA MET A 180 6.46 -0.69 0.19
C MET A 180 6.96 -2.13 0.14
N ILE A 181 6.31 -2.99 -0.65
CA ILE A 181 6.63 -4.41 -0.76
C ILE A 181 6.84 -4.75 -2.23
N GLY A 182 7.89 -5.49 -2.52
CA GLY A 182 8.11 -6.02 -3.86
C GLY A 182 9.47 -6.66 -4.00
N VAL A 183 9.86 -6.87 -5.25
CA VAL A 183 11.23 -7.22 -5.61
C VAL A 183 11.97 -5.93 -5.93
N ALA A 184 13.17 -5.76 -5.40
CA ALA A 184 14.07 -4.74 -5.91
C ALA A 184 15.49 -5.26 -5.82
N THR A 185 16.28 -5.02 -6.86
CA THR A 185 17.70 -4.79 -6.63
C THR A 185 17.88 -3.29 -6.31
N PRO A 186 18.86 -2.90 -5.47
CA PRO A 186 19.12 -1.49 -5.16
C PRO A 186 19.30 -0.59 -6.40
N ALA A 187 19.67 -1.16 -7.55
CA ALA A 187 19.82 -0.46 -8.82
C ALA A 187 18.48 -0.11 -9.52
N ASP A 188 17.39 -0.83 -9.22
CA ASP A 188 16.10 -0.65 -9.90
C ASP A 188 15.28 0.51 -9.32
N LEU A 189 15.56 0.91 -8.07
CA LEU A 189 14.85 1.99 -7.35
C LEU A 189 15.54 3.35 -7.46
N ILE A 190 16.75 3.40 -8.01
CA ILE A 190 17.52 4.63 -8.22
C ILE A 190 17.85 4.70 -9.72
N LYS A 191 17.01 5.37 -10.50
CA LYS A 191 17.50 5.98 -11.74
C LYS A 191 18.24 7.26 -11.34
N ASP A 192 19.54 7.11 -11.09
CA ASP A 192 20.44 8.25 -11.00
C ASP A 192 20.21 9.15 -12.22
N LYS A 193 20.00 10.44 -11.96
CA LYS A 193 20.40 11.50 -12.88
C LYS A 193 21.42 12.37 -12.17
#